data_AF-A0A7C5IK81-F1
#
_entry.id   AF-A0A7C5IK81-F1
#
_cell.length_a   1.000
_cell.length_b   1.000
_cell.length_c   1.000
_cell.angle_alpha   90.00
_cell.angle_beta   90.00
_cell.angle_gamma   90.00
#
_symmetry.space_group_name_H-M   'P 1'
#
loop_
_entity.id
_entity.type
_entity.pdbx_description
1 polymer ?
#
loop_
_entity_poly.entity_id
_entity_poly.type
_entity_poly.pdbx_seq_one_letter_code
_entity_poly.pdbx_strand_id
1 'polypeptide(L)'
;MIHTQSSRFDVDIRMSPQPLFALYFGLTMISAVVMEMLRWQARAVPFAVLIWGLSIAGWLLCNWRPAVGRWLAIAIPAVAALAAHSGLGLANVLPFLALPVVLAAALVVIRASVGVTFVQSLVLLQWWRLGRADAGDVVVTLALCWATCGAMIYVYRPVYDLVEWSWQHFLQAQQLLDEARDRSAELKQTLADLADANLQLTR
;
A
#
# COMPACT_ATOMS: atom_id res chain seq x y z
N MET A 1 17.01 -22.45 13.67
CA MET A 1 16.24 -21.33 14.27
C MET A 1 16.21 -20.12 13.31
N ILE A 2 15.88 -20.34 12.02
CA ILE A 2 16.07 -19.34 10.93
C ILE A 2 14.71 -18.93 10.28
N HIS A 3 13.58 -19.53 10.67
CA HIS A 3 12.28 -19.29 10.03
C HIS A 3 11.52 -18.03 10.47
N THR A 4 12.05 -17.18 11.36
CA THR A 4 11.34 -16.00 11.88
C THR A 4 11.80 -14.65 11.30
N GLN A 5 12.80 -14.63 10.40
CA GLN A 5 13.30 -13.38 9.82
C GLN A 5 12.61 -12.97 8.52
N SER A 6 12.05 -13.90 7.75
CA SER A 6 11.37 -13.58 6.48
C SER A 6 10.09 -12.76 6.67
N SER A 7 9.42 -12.87 7.82
CA SER A 7 8.24 -12.05 8.11
C SER A 7 8.55 -10.59 8.46
N ARG A 8 9.82 -10.25 8.71
CA ARG A 8 10.23 -8.87 9.08
C ARG A 8 10.52 -8.00 7.87
N PHE A 9 10.99 -8.59 6.76
CA PHE A 9 11.21 -7.86 5.50
C PHE A 9 9.90 -7.53 4.75
N ASP A 10 8.83 -8.31 4.97
CA ASP A 10 7.49 -8.08 4.38
C ASP A 10 6.78 -6.81 4.91
N VAL A 11 7.36 -6.16 5.93
CA VAL A 11 6.75 -5.05 6.69
C VAL A 11 7.25 -3.66 6.25
N ASP A 12 8.43 -3.54 5.64
CA ASP A 12 9.14 -2.24 5.51
C ASP A 12 9.04 -1.53 4.15
N ILE A 13 8.45 -2.14 3.12
CA ILE A 13 8.21 -1.46 1.82
C ILE A 13 6.81 -0.80 1.78
N ARG A 14 6.00 -0.95 2.83
CA ARG A 14 4.64 -0.41 2.86
C ARG A 14 4.69 1.07 3.18
N MET A 15 4.25 1.91 2.24
CA MET A 15 4.13 3.36 2.44
C MET A 15 3.39 3.64 3.75
N SER A 16 3.94 4.53 4.58
CA SER A 16 3.25 4.91 5.81
C SER A 16 1.93 5.60 5.44
N PRO A 17 0.83 5.33 6.17
CA PRO A 17 -0.48 5.92 5.86
C PRO A 17 -0.60 7.38 6.35
N GLN A 18 0.36 7.87 7.14
CA GLN A 18 0.37 9.24 7.69
C GLN A 18 0.29 10.35 6.64
N PRO A 19 1.11 10.37 5.55
CA PRO A 19 0.99 11.38 4.51
C PRO A 19 -0.39 11.39 3.83
N LEU A 20 -1.08 10.25 3.75
CA LEU A 20 -2.43 10.18 3.17
C LEU A 20 -3.45 10.90 4.04
N PHE A 21 -3.39 10.73 5.37
CA PHE A 21 -4.27 11.46 6.28
C PHE A 21 -4.03 12.97 6.25
N ALA A 22 -2.75 13.40 6.18
CA ALA A 22 -2.43 14.81 6.00
C ALA A 22 -2.99 15.37 4.68
N LEU A 23 -2.87 14.60 3.59
CA LEU A 23 -3.42 14.95 2.29
C LEU A 23 -4.95 15.05 2.33
N TYR A 24 -5.66 14.09 2.94
CA TYR A 24 -7.11 14.12 3.09
C TYR A 24 -7.56 15.33 3.92
N PHE A 25 -6.87 15.61 5.02
CA PHE A 25 -7.16 16.78 5.84
C PHE A 25 -6.97 18.09 5.05
N GLY A 26 -5.85 18.23 4.34
CA GLY A 26 -5.58 19.41 3.51
C GLY A 26 -6.60 19.57 2.38
N LEU A 27 -6.91 18.50 1.65
CA LEU A 27 -7.84 18.54 0.52
C LEU A 27 -9.28 18.85 0.97
N THR A 28 -9.70 18.28 2.10
CA THR A 28 -11.02 18.55 2.67
C THR A 28 -11.11 19.98 3.21
N MET A 29 -10.05 20.49 3.84
CA MET A 29 -9.96 21.88 4.27
C MET A 29 -10.06 22.85 3.10
N ILE A 30 -9.31 22.62 2.01
CA ILE A 30 -9.41 23.42 0.79
C ILE A 30 -10.82 23.35 0.22
N SER A 31 -11.40 22.16 0.13
CA SER A 31 -12.76 21.99 -0.40
C SER A 31 -13.82 22.72 0.43
N ALA A 32 -13.68 22.73 1.76
CA ALA A 32 -14.60 23.42 2.66
C ALA A 32 -14.53 24.95 2.46
N VAL A 33 -13.32 25.51 2.36
CA VAL A 33 -13.12 26.93 2.07
C VAL A 33 -13.70 27.33 0.71
N VAL A 34 -13.48 26.51 -0.32
CA VAL A 34 -14.03 26.76 -1.66
C VAL A 34 -15.56 26.69 -1.64
N MET A 35 -16.16 25.72 -0.93
CA MET A 35 -17.61 25.59 -0.82
C MET A 35 -18.24 26.76 -0.06
N GLU A 36 -17.58 27.24 1.00
CA GLU A 36 -17.99 28.43 1.74
C GLU A 36 -17.91 29.69 0.86
N MET A 37 -16.82 29.87 0.12
CA MET A 37 -16.66 30.97 -0.84
C MET A 37 -17.72 30.96 -1.95
N LEU A 38 -18.09 29.77 -2.45
CA LEU A 38 -19.13 29.62 -3.48
C LEU A 38 -20.56 29.78 -2.94
N ARG A 39 -20.75 30.03 -1.63
CA ARG A 39 -22.05 30.04 -0.93
C ARG A 39 -22.88 28.79 -1.25
N TRP A 40 -22.21 27.66 -1.51
CA TRP A 40 -22.86 26.40 -1.80
C TRP A 40 -23.42 25.80 -0.50
N GLN A 41 -24.69 25.41 -0.59
CA GLN A 41 -25.59 24.80 0.41
C GLN A 41 -25.00 24.34 1.76
N ALA A 42 -25.74 24.63 2.84
CA ALA A 42 -25.56 24.11 4.21
C ALA A 42 -25.46 22.57 4.34
N ARG A 43 -25.82 21.82 3.28
CA ARG A 43 -25.71 20.34 3.22
C ARG A 43 -24.27 19.85 3.11
N ALA A 44 -23.31 20.68 2.71
CA ALA A 44 -21.90 20.30 2.58
C ALA A 44 -21.13 20.29 3.92
N VAL A 45 -21.55 21.12 4.89
CA VAL A 45 -20.92 21.23 6.21
C VAL A 45 -20.86 19.89 6.97
N PRO A 46 -21.95 19.11 7.11
CA PRO A 46 -21.88 17.83 7.82
C PRO A 46 -20.95 16.82 7.14
N PHE A 47 -20.82 16.88 5.81
CA PHE A 47 -19.92 16.01 5.06
C PHE A 47 -18.45 16.34 5.33
N ALA A 48 -18.09 17.63 5.32
CA ALA A 48 -16.75 18.07 5.66
C ALA A 48 -16.36 17.68 7.10
N VAL A 49 -17.27 17.91 8.06
CA VAL A 49 -17.07 17.55 9.48
C VAL A 49 -16.89 16.03 9.65
N LEU A 50 -17.68 15.22 8.94
CA LEU A 50 -17.57 13.76 8.99
C LEU A 50 -16.19 13.29 8.49
N ILE A 51 -15.73 13.81 7.34
CA ILE A 51 -14.43 13.41 6.79
C ILE A 51 -13.28 13.92 7.65
N TRP A 52 -13.37 15.12 8.21
CA TRP A 52 -12.40 15.64 9.18
C TRP A 52 -12.32 14.76 10.43
N GLY A 53 -13.48 14.42 11.01
CA GLY A 53 -13.57 13.54 12.16
C GLY A 53 -12.93 12.17 11.88
N LEU A 54 -13.24 11.57 10.73
CA LEU A 54 -12.63 10.30 10.31
C LEU A 54 -11.12 10.42 10.07
N SER A 55 -10.64 11.55 9.52
CA SER A 55 -9.22 11.77 9.26
C SER A 55 -8.42 11.93 10.56
N ILE A 56 -8.94 12.71 11.52
CA ILE A 56 -8.32 12.90 12.84
C ILE A 56 -8.35 11.59 13.62
N ALA A 57 -9.49 10.89 13.64
CA ALA A 57 -9.61 9.59 14.27
C ALA A 57 -8.65 8.58 13.63
N GLY A 58 -8.56 8.56 12.30
CA GLY A 58 -7.63 7.73 11.54
C GLY A 58 -6.17 7.98 11.90
N TRP A 59 -5.77 9.25 11.99
CA TRP A 59 -4.43 9.64 12.44
C TRP A 59 -4.13 9.14 13.85
N LEU A 60 -5.04 9.39 14.79
CA LEU A 60 -4.86 9.00 16.20
C LEU A 60 -4.82 7.47 16.36
N LEU A 61 -5.72 6.76 15.67
CA LEU A 61 -5.74 5.29 15.67
C LEU A 61 -4.51 4.70 14.98
N CYS A 62 -3.93 5.38 14.00
CA CYS A 62 -2.72 4.90 13.34
C CYS A 62 -1.52 4.86 14.30
N ASN A 63 -1.47 5.77 15.29
CA ASN A 63 -0.44 5.76 16.33
C ASN A 63 -0.64 4.64 17.36
N TRP A 64 -1.88 4.19 17.57
CA TRP A 64 -2.21 3.12 18.54
C TRP A 64 -2.20 1.73 17.91
N ARG A 65 -2.79 1.58 16.72
CA ARG A 65 -2.89 0.32 15.97
C ARG A 65 -2.70 0.58 14.47
N PRO A 66 -1.47 0.42 13.94
CA PRO A 66 -1.15 0.70 12.54
C PRO A 66 -2.03 -0.05 11.53
N ALA A 67 -2.43 -1.28 11.86
CA ALA A 67 -3.33 -2.08 11.03
C ALA A 67 -4.70 -1.42 10.83
N VAL A 68 -5.29 -0.87 11.91
CA VAL A 68 -6.60 -0.21 11.84
C VAL A 68 -6.50 1.10 11.07
N GLY A 69 -5.42 1.86 11.29
CA GLY A 69 -5.15 3.10 10.53
C GLY A 69 -5.13 2.88 9.01
N ARG A 70 -4.51 1.79 8.53
CA ARG A 70 -4.48 1.45 7.10
C ARG A 70 -5.88 1.19 6.53
N TRP A 71 -6.72 0.42 7.23
CA TRP A 71 -8.10 0.18 6.80
C TRP A 71 -8.95 1.45 6.82
N LEU A 72 -8.71 2.33 7.78
CA LEU A 72 -9.41 3.61 7.88
C LEU A 72 -9.01 4.55 6.73
N ALA A 73 -7.73 4.59 6.36
CA ALA A 73 -7.26 5.35 5.19
C ALA A 73 -7.90 4.86 3.87
N ILE A 74 -8.18 3.56 3.75
CA ILE A 74 -8.89 2.98 2.59
C ILE A 74 -10.39 3.33 2.64
N ALA A 75 -10.99 3.29 3.82
CA ALA A 75 -12.43 3.50 3.99
C ALA A 75 -12.86 4.95 3.75
N ILE A 76 -12.04 5.93 4.13
CA ILE A 76 -12.36 7.37 4.00
C ILE A 76 -12.78 7.76 2.56
N PRO A 77 -11.99 7.51 1.51
CA PRO A 77 -12.39 7.88 0.15
C PRO A 77 -13.64 7.13 -0.34
N ALA A 78 -13.85 5.88 0.12
CA ALA A 78 -15.08 5.14 -0.21
C ALA A 78 -16.31 5.80 0.44
N VAL A 79 -16.24 6.09 1.74
CA VAL A 79 -17.31 6.76 2.48
C VAL A 79 -17.58 8.15 1.90
N ALA A 80 -16.52 8.90 1.56
CA ALA A 80 -16.65 10.21 0.94
C ALA A 80 -17.37 10.13 -0.41
N ALA A 81 -16.98 9.22 -1.30
CA ALA A 81 -17.64 9.06 -2.60
C ALA A 81 -19.12 8.69 -2.46
N LEU A 82 -19.43 7.73 -1.56
CA LEU A 82 -20.80 7.30 -1.31
C LEU A 82 -21.66 8.41 -0.70
N ALA A 83 -21.16 9.11 0.33
CA ALA A 83 -21.91 10.18 0.97
C ALA A 83 -22.05 11.43 0.08
N ALA A 84 -21.09 11.70 -0.82
CA ALA A 84 -21.21 12.75 -1.83
C ALA A 84 -22.31 12.42 -2.84
N HIS A 85 -22.38 11.16 -3.31
CA HIS A 85 -23.42 10.72 -4.22
C HIS A 85 -24.81 10.80 -3.58
N SER A 86 -24.99 10.25 -2.37
CA SER A 86 -26.30 10.20 -1.71
C SER A 86 -26.75 11.53 -1.10
N GLY A 87 -25.82 12.34 -0.59
CA GLY A 87 -26.13 13.56 0.14
C GLY A 87 -26.17 14.82 -0.73
N LEU A 88 -25.22 14.93 -1.67
CA LEU A 88 -25.07 16.10 -2.54
C LEU A 88 -25.68 15.88 -3.93
N GLY A 89 -26.07 14.65 -4.27
CA GLY A 89 -26.64 14.32 -5.58
C GLY A 89 -25.63 14.50 -6.72
N LEU A 90 -24.34 14.48 -6.41
CA LEU A 90 -23.30 14.63 -7.42
C LEU A 90 -23.24 13.36 -8.29
N ALA A 91 -23.67 13.52 -9.54
CA ALA A 91 -23.46 12.53 -10.58
C ALA A 91 -21.95 12.35 -10.85
N ASN A 92 -21.52 11.16 -11.25
CA ASN A 92 -20.14 10.85 -11.63
C ASN A 92 -19.10 10.84 -10.49
N VAL A 93 -19.51 10.80 -9.21
CA VAL A 93 -18.56 10.65 -8.09
C VAL A 93 -18.26 9.17 -7.78
N LEU A 94 -19.13 8.25 -8.19
CA LEU A 94 -18.97 6.81 -7.96
C LEU A 94 -17.65 6.23 -8.52
N PRO A 95 -17.14 6.64 -9.71
CA PRO A 95 -15.85 6.17 -10.21
C PRO A 95 -14.66 6.40 -9.26
N PHE A 96 -14.73 7.36 -8.33
CA PHE A 96 -13.70 7.58 -7.31
C PHE A 96 -13.57 6.40 -6.33
N LEU A 97 -14.52 5.44 -6.32
CA LEU A 97 -14.40 4.17 -5.61
C LEU A 97 -13.20 3.32 -6.07
N ALA A 98 -12.62 3.60 -7.23
CA ALA A 98 -11.36 3.00 -7.65
C ALA A 98 -10.17 3.38 -6.73
N LEU A 99 -10.20 4.54 -6.06
CA LEU A 99 -9.12 4.97 -5.16
C LEU A 99 -8.90 4.00 -3.98
N PRO A 100 -9.95 3.59 -3.22
CA PRO A 100 -9.82 2.55 -2.21
C PRO A 100 -9.17 1.25 -2.72
N VAL A 101 -9.42 0.84 -3.97
CA VAL A 101 -8.82 -0.37 -4.56
C VAL A 101 -7.30 -0.22 -4.68
N VAL A 102 -6.84 0.93 -5.21
CA VAL A 102 -5.41 1.24 -5.30
C VAL A 102 -4.78 1.30 -3.91
N LEU A 103 -5.41 1.99 -2.97
CA LEU A 103 -4.91 2.15 -1.60
C LEU A 103 -4.85 0.81 -0.87
N ALA A 104 -5.81 -0.08 -1.10
CA ALA A 104 -5.81 -1.41 -0.51
C ALA A 104 -4.63 -2.27 -1.00
N ALA A 105 -4.31 -2.19 -2.30
CA ALA A 105 -3.13 -2.83 -2.85
C ALA A 105 -1.83 -2.24 -2.27
N ALA A 106 -1.75 -0.91 -2.17
CA ALA A 106 -0.54 -0.20 -1.76
C ALA A 106 -0.25 -0.27 -0.24
N LEU A 107 -1.28 -0.18 0.62
CA LEU A 107 -1.11 -0.06 2.07
C LEU A 107 -1.19 -1.38 2.83
N VAL A 108 -1.98 -2.33 2.32
CA VAL A 108 -2.23 -3.61 2.99
C VAL A 108 -1.51 -4.70 2.25
N VAL A 109 -2.17 -5.40 1.32
CA VAL A 109 -1.58 -6.46 0.51
C VAL A 109 -2.39 -6.53 -0.79
N ILE A 110 -1.83 -7.09 -1.86
CA ILE A 110 -2.57 -7.24 -3.12
C ILE A 110 -3.86 -8.05 -2.98
N ARG A 111 -3.92 -9.02 -2.05
CA ARG A 111 -5.17 -9.76 -1.75
C ARG A 111 -6.26 -8.88 -1.13
N ALA A 112 -5.89 -7.81 -0.44
CA ALA A 112 -6.85 -6.88 0.17
C ALA A 112 -7.56 -6.04 -0.90
N SER A 113 -6.90 -5.70 -2.01
CA SER A 113 -7.57 -4.96 -3.10
C SER A 113 -8.71 -5.77 -3.70
N VAL A 114 -8.51 -7.07 -3.92
CA VAL A 114 -9.57 -7.99 -4.37
C VAL A 114 -10.76 -7.96 -3.39
N GLY A 115 -10.49 -8.09 -2.09
CA GLY A 115 -11.53 -8.03 -1.06
C GLY A 115 -12.30 -6.70 -1.08
N VAL A 116 -11.59 -5.57 -1.19
CA VAL A 116 -12.21 -4.23 -1.29
C VAL A 116 -13.05 -4.10 -2.55
N THR A 117 -12.55 -4.53 -3.71
CA THR A 117 -13.30 -4.52 -4.97
C THR A 117 -14.57 -5.36 -4.88
N PHE A 118 -14.52 -6.54 -4.24
CA PHE A 118 -15.71 -7.37 -4.00
C PHE A 118 -16.73 -6.69 -3.10
N VAL A 119 -16.30 -6.13 -1.97
CA VAL A 119 -17.20 -5.42 -1.05
C VAL A 119 -17.83 -4.22 -1.72
N GLN A 120 -17.05 -3.42 -2.45
CA GLN A 120 -17.56 -2.28 -3.21
C GLN A 120 -18.55 -2.73 -4.30
N SER A 121 -18.25 -3.83 -5.00
CA SER A 121 -19.16 -4.38 -6.00
C SER A 121 -20.51 -4.77 -5.39
N LEU A 122 -20.50 -5.41 -4.21
CA LEU A 122 -21.71 -5.78 -3.49
C LEU A 122 -22.52 -4.54 -3.08
N VAL A 123 -21.85 -3.50 -2.56
CA VAL A 123 -22.48 -2.24 -2.17
C VAL A 123 -23.13 -1.56 -3.37
N LEU A 124 -22.43 -1.47 -4.50
CA LEU A 124 -22.95 -0.87 -5.74
C LEU A 124 -24.15 -1.64 -6.30
N LEU A 125 -24.08 -2.97 -6.33
CA LEU A 125 -25.21 -3.82 -6.76
C LEU A 125 -26.41 -3.65 -5.84
N GLN A 126 -26.20 -3.55 -4.53
CA GLN A 126 -27.29 -3.32 -3.57
C GLN A 126 -27.92 -1.93 -3.74
N TRP A 127 -27.11 -0.90 -4.02
CA TRP A 127 -27.62 0.45 -4.29
C TRP A 127 -28.40 0.55 -5.59
N TRP A 128 -27.93 -0.11 -6.65
CA TRP A 128 -28.67 -0.23 -7.89
C TRP A 128 -30.04 -0.89 -7.68
N ARG A 129 -30.08 -2.01 -6.94
CA ARG A 129 -31.33 -2.70 -6.59
C ARG A 129 -32.32 -1.84 -5.80
N LEU A 130 -31.81 -0.90 -5.00
CA LEU A 130 -32.62 0.04 -4.23
C LEU A 130 -33.01 1.30 -5.01
N GLY A 131 -32.67 1.38 -6.30
CA GLY A 131 -32.95 2.55 -7.15
C GLY A 131 -32.17 3.81 -6.76
N ARG A 132 -31.06 3.66 -6.03
CA ARG A 132 -30.24 4.78 -5.53
C ARG A 132 -29.08 5.16 -6.45
N ALA A 133 -28.82 4.35 -7.48
CA ALA A 133 -27.75 4.58 -8.45
C ALA A 133 -28.23 4.17 -9.85
N ASP A 134 -27.78 4.93 -10.86
CA ASP A 134 -28.05 4.59 -12.25
C ASP A 134 -27.24 3.35 -12.70
N ALA A 135 -27.81 2.57 -13.62
CA ALA A 135 -27.15 1.37 -14.13
C ALA A 135 -25.85 1.71 -14.87
N GLY A 136 -25.81 2.83 -15.60
CA GLY A 136 -24.61 3.28 -16.32
C GLY A 136 -23.46 3.58 -15.36
N ASP A 137 -23.73 4.40 -14.34
CA ASP A 137 -22.75 4.76 -13.31
C ASP A 137 -22.20 3.54 -12.58
N VAL A 138 -23.07 2.58 -12.26
CA VAL A 138 -22.70 1.33 -11.58
C VAL A 138 -21.79 0.48 -12.46
N VAL A 139 -22.15 0.27 -13.73
CA VAL A 139 -21.35 -0.53 -14.68
C VAL A 139 -19.99 0.12 -14.92
N VAL A 140 -19.94 1.43 -15.16
CA VAL A 140 -18.67 2.16 -15.36
C VAL A 140 -17.79 2.08 -14.12
N THR A 141 -18.36 2.29 -12.94
CA THR A 141 -17.62 2.23 -11.67
C THR A 141 -17.09 0.83 -11.39
N LEU A 142 -17.90 -0.21 -11.63
CA LEU A 142 -17.48 -1.61 -11.49
C LEU A 142 -16.35 -1.94 -12.46
N ALA A 143 -16.51 -1.59 -13.74
CA ALA A 143 -15.49 -1.83 -14.76
C ALA A 143 -14.17 -1.15 -14.37
N LEU A 144 -14.21 0.09 -13.89
CA LEU A 144 -13.03 0.82 -13.41
C LEU A 144 -12.40 0.14 -12.20
N CYS A 145 -13.18 -0.23 -11.17
CA CYS A 145 -12.65 -0.90 -9.98
C CYS A 145 -11.96 -2.24 -10.31
N TRP A 146 -12.57 -3.05 -11.18
CA TRP A 146 -12.00 -4.32 -11.62
C TRP A 146 -10.78 -4.13 -12.53
N ALA A 147 -10.82 -3.17 -13.45
CA ALA A 147 -9.66 -2.83 -14.28
C ALA A 147 -8.48 -2.36 -13.44
N THR A 148 -8.71 -1.49 -12.45
CA THR A 148 -7.69 -1.05 -11.50
C THR A 148 -7.16 -2.19 -10.65
N CYS A 149 -8.02 -3.07 -10.15
CA CYS A 149 -7.59 -4.26 -9.42
C CYS A 149 -6.70 -5.17 -10.29
N GLY A 150 -7.11 -5.45 -11.52
CA GLY A 150 -6.35 -6.23 -12.48
C GLY A 150 -4.99 -5.61 -12.82
N ALA A 151 -4.98 -4.29 -13.06
CA ALA A 151 -3.75 -3.54 -13.31
C ALA A 151 -2.78 -3.63 -12.12
N MET A 152 -3.27 -3.48 -10.90
CA MET A 152 -2.43 -3.64 -9.70
C MET A 152 -1.87 -5.06 -9.60
N ILE A 153 -2.68 -6.10 -9.83
CA ILE A 153 -2.18 -7.48 -9.81
C ILE A 153 -1.08 -7.69 -10.86
N TYR A 154 -1.27 -7.14 -12.06
CA TYR A 154 -0.30 -7.23 -13.14
C TYR A 154 1.01 -6.51 -12.82
N VAL A 155 0.95 -5.30 -12.26
CA VAL A 155 2.12 -4.49 -11.89
C VAL A 155 2.89 -5.10 -10.71
N TYR A 156 2.20 -5.65 -9.72
CA TYR A 156 2.85 -6.17 -8.52
C TYR A 156 3.53 -7.53 -8.73
N ARG A 157 3.04 -8.38 -9.66
CA ARG A 157 3.67 -9.68 -9.97
C ARG A 157 5.18 -9.57 -10.26
N PRO A 158 5.64 -8.80 -11.26
CA PRO A 158 7.06 -8.72 -11.59
C PRO A 158 7.89 -8.08 -10.49
N VAL A 159 7.30 -7.22 -9.66
CA VAL A 159 8.00 -6.61 -8.51
C VAL A 159 8.36 -7.68 -7.48
N TYR A 160 7.44 -8.59 -7.16
CA TYR A 160 7.73 -9.70 -6.26
C TYR A 160 8.80 -10.63 -6.83
N ASP A 161 8.73 -10.95 -8.12
CA ASP A 161 9.71 -11.80 -8.79
C ASP A 161 11.11 -11.14 -8.79
N LEU A 162 11.18 -9.82 -9.02
CA LEU A 162 12.43 -9.07 -9.00
C LEU A 162 13.05 -9.01 -7.60
N VAL A 163 12.23 -8.82 -6.56
CA VAL A 163 12.69 -8.79 -5.17
C VAL A 163 13.27 -10.16 -4.80
N GLU A 164 12.56 -11.24 -5.09
CA GLU A 164 13.05 -12.60 -4.83
C GLU A 164 14.35 -12.89 -5.59
N TRP A 165 14.41 -12.53 -6.88
CA TRP A 165 15.60 -12.69 -7.70
C TRP A 165 16.81 -11.92 -7.14
N SER A 166 16.60 -10.66 -6.72
CA SER A 166 17.66 -9.82 -6.15
C SER A 166 18.18 -10.35 -4.81
N TRP A 167 17.29 -10.91 -3.98
CA TRP A 167 17.67 -11.52 -2.71
C TRP A 167 18.53 -12.77 -2.93
N GLN A 168 18.14 -13.63 -3.88
CA GLN A 168 18.92 -14.81 -4.25
C GLN A 168 20.31 -14.43 -4.77
N HIS A 169 20.40 -13.39 -5.60
CA HIS A 169 21.69 -12.88 -6.10
C HIS A 169 22.56 -12.31 -4.99
N PHE A 170 21.96 -11.60 -4.03
CA PHE A 170 22.67 -11.08 -2.87
C PHE A 170 23.27 -12.20 -2.01
N LEU A 171 22.51 -13.25 -1.74
CA LEU A 171 22.98 -14.42 -0.99
C LEU A 171 24.12 -15.14 -1.72
N GLN A 172 24.00 -15.31 -3.04
CA GLN A 172 25.05 -15.95 -3.84
C GLN A 172 26.34 -15.12 -3.86
N ALA A 173 26.23 -13.79 -3.98
CA ALA A 173 27.39 -12.90 -3.92
C ALA A 173 28.09 -12.94 -2.54
N GLN A 174 27.32 -13.06 -1.44
CA GLN A 174 27.89 -13.27 -0.11
C GLN A 174 28.69 -14.58 -0.02
N GLN A 175 28.12 -15.68 -0.52
CA GLN A 175 28.80 -16.98 -0.50
C GLN A 175 30.11 -16.95 -1.29
N LEU A 176 30.11 -16.36 -2.48
CA LEU A 176 31.32 -16.20 -3.28
C LEU A 176 32.38 -15.34 -2.59
N LEU A 177 31.97 -14.32 -1.84
CA LEU A 177 32.88 -13.46 -1.09
C LEU A 177 33.53 -14.22 0.09
N ASP A 178 32.76 -15.05 0.78
CA ASP A 178 33.26 -15.85 1.89
C ASP A 178 34.22 -16.95 1.39
N GLU A 179 33.88 -17.64 0.30
CA GLU A 179 34.80 -18.59 -0.35
C GLU A 179 36.13 -17.94 -0.77
N ALA A 180 36.08 -16.71 -1.30
CA ALA A 180 37.28 -15.98 -1.69
C ALA A 180 38.16 -15.61 -0.47
N ARG A 181 37.54 -15.30 0.67
CA ARG A 181 38.25 -15.03 1.94
C ARG A 181 38.93 -16.28 2.47
N ASP A 182 38.24 -17.41 2.46
CA ASP A 182 38.78 -18.69 2.93
C ASP A 182 39.97 -19.12 2.07
N ARG A 183 39.86 -19.03 0.74
CA ARG A 183 40.99 -19.29 -0.17
C ARG A 183 42.16 -18.35 0.07
N SER A 184 41.91 -17.08 0.37
CA SER A 184 42.97 -16.12 0.69
C SER A 184 43.69 -16.47 2.00
N ALA A 185 42.95 -16.95 3.00
CA ALA A 185 43.52 -17.42 4.26
C ALA A 185 44.38 -18.67 4.06
N GLU A 186 43.89 -19.65 3.30
CA GLU A 186 44.62 -20.89 2.97
C GLU A 186 45.93 -20.59 2.22
N LEU A 187 45.90 -19.68 1.24
CA LEU A 187 47.10 -19.27 0.50
C LEU A 187 48.13 -18.60 1.42
N LYS A 188 47.70 -17.74 2.34
CA LYS A 188 48.60 -17.10 3.31
C LYS A 188 49.24 -18.12 4.25
N GLN A 189 48.47 -19.11 4.70
CA GLN A 189 48.99 -20.18 5.55
C GLN A 189 50.02 -21.03 4.81
N THR A 190 49.71 -21.44 3.57
CA THR A 190 50.63 -22.22 2.74
C THR A 190 51.97 -21.49 2.51
N LEU A 191 51.92 -20.16 2.28
CA LEU A 191 53.13 -19.35 2.13
C LEU A 191 53.95 -19.26 3.42
N ALA A 192 53.30 -19.17 4.58
CA ALA A 192 53.98 -19.18 5.88
C ALA A 192 54.67 -20.52 6.14
N ASP A 193 53.98 -21.64 5.89
CA ASP A 193 54.52 -22.98 6.06
C ASP A 193 55.75 -23.21 5.15
N LEU A 194 55.71 -22.72 3.91
CA LEU A 194 56.85 -22.78 2.98
C LEU A 194 58.03 -21.92 3.43
N ALA A 195 57.78 -20.77 4.04
CA ALA A 195 58.84 -19.90 4.58
C ALA A 195 59.54 -20.56 5.78
N ASP A 196 58.77 -21.15 6.69
CA ASP A 196 59.31 -21.86 7.86
C ASP A 196 60.11 -23.10 7.46
N ALA A 197 59.66 -23.85 6.46
CA ALA A 197 60.39 -25.00 5.92
C ALA A 197 61.76 -24.61 5.34
N ASN A 198 61.84 -23.49 4.60
CA ASN A 198 63.11 -22.99 4.06
C ASN A 198 64.08 -22.52 5.17
N LEU A 199 63.58 -21.93 6.25
CA LEU A 199 64.39 -21.56 7.41
C LEU A 199 65.02 -22.78 8.09
N GLN A 200 64.31 -23.91 8.14
CA GLN A 200 64.82 -25.15 8.73
C GLN A 200 65.90 -25.81 7.87
N LEU A 201 65.82 -25.72 6.53
CA LEU A 201 66.84 -26.29 5.62
C LEU A 201 68.16 -25.51 5.58
N THR A 202 68.13 -24.23 5.98
CA THR A 202 69.33 -23.37 5.98
C THR A 202 70.10 -23.46 7.31
N ARG A 203 69.56 -24.18 8.30
CA ARG A 203 70.14 -24.37 9.63
C ARG A 203 70.81 -25.74 9.74
#